data_AF-A0A8T4A1M8-F1
#
_entry.id   AF-A0A8T4A1M8-F1
#
_cell.length_a   1.000
_cell.length_b   1.000
_cell.length_c   1.000
_cell.angle_alpha   90.00
_cell.angle_beta   90.00
_cell.angle_gamma   90.00
#
_symmetry.space_group_name_H-M   'P 1'
#
loop_
_entity.id
_entity.type
_entity.pdbx_description
1 polymer ?
#
loop_
_entity_poly.entity_id
_entity_poly.type
_entity_poly.pdbx_seq_one_letter_code
_entity_poly.pdbx_strand_id
1 'polypeptide(L)' 'MVKQERGRKKVKKSLDDIIEEALRNAPKIEGYTIKQLAEITGTPWPTTRWHLELLEARGAIEHFEVGRAKLYSLRKKSKK' A
#
# COMPACT_ATOMS: atom_id res chain seq x y z
N MET A 1 23.37 17.12 -28.00
CA MET A 1 22.60 16.07 -27.29
C MET A 1 22.11 16.65 -25.96
N VAL A 2 20.97 17.33 -25.94
CA VAL A 2 20.39 17.85 -24.70
C VAL A 2 19.42 16.81 -24.15
N LYS A 3 19.78 16.29 -22.99
CA LYS A 3 19.15 15.19 -22.26
C LYS A 3 17.74 15.65 -21.85
N GLN A 4 16.72 14.99 -22.41
CA GLN A 4 15.31 15.28 -22.15
C GLN A 4 15.03 15.29 -20.64
N GLU A 5 14.63 16.44 -20.12
CA GLU A 5 13.88 16.55 -18.87
C GLU A 5 12.53 15.87 -19.10
N ARG A 6 12.44 14.59 -18.70
CA ARG A 6 11.17 13.86 -18.64
C ARG A 6 10.31 14.54 -17.59
N GLY A 7 9.45 15.45 -18.04
CA GLY A 7 8.34 15.98 -17.28
C GLY A 7 7.61 14.80 -16.62
N ARG A 8 7.71 14.71 -15.30
CA ARG A 8 6.90 13.81 -14.49
C ARG A 8 5.46 14.24 -14.68
N LYS A 9 4.76 13.64 -15.67
CA LYS A 9 3.30 13.61 -15.70
C LYS A 9 2.87 13.17 -14.31
N LYS A 10 2.27 14.08 -13.53
CA LYS A 10 1.53 13.73 -12.32
C LYS A 10 0.35 12.89 -12.77
N VAL A 11 0.58 11.59 -12.98
CA VAL A 11 -0.49 10.60 -13.05
C VAL A 11 -1.23 10.77 -11.72
N LYS A 12 -2.52 11.10 -11.75
CA LYS A 12 -3.35 11.07 -10.54
C LYS A 12 -3.27 9.64 -10.01
N LYS A 13 -2.41 9.42 -9.01
CA LYS A 13 -2.28 8.11 -8.38
C LYS A 13 -3.62 7.80 -7.75
N SER A 14 -4.21 6.68 -8.15
CA SER A 14 -5.38 6.14 -7.46
C SER A 14 -5.00 5.82 -6.03
N LEU A 15 -5.99 5.85 -5.14
CA LEU A 15 -5.83 5.52 -3.73
C LEU A 15 -5.16 4.15 -3.55
N ASP A 16 -5.46 3.20 -4.43
CA ASP A 16 -4.80 1.89 -4.50
C ASP A 16 -3.29 1.99 -4.75
N ASP A 17 -2.86 2.84 -5.69
CA ASP A 17 -1.44 3.05 -6.03
C ASP A 17 -0.67 3.70 -4.87
N ILE A 18 -1.34 4.59 -4.12
CA ILE A 18 -0.78 5.20 -2.91
C ILE A 18 -0.62 4.15 -1.80
N ILE A 19 -1.61 3.27 -1.60
CA ILE A 19 -1.53 2.17 -0.62
C ILE A 19 -0.41 1.20 -1.00
N GLU A 20 -0.32 0.81 -2.27
CA GLU A 20 0.75 -0.08 -2.75
C GLU A 20 2.13 0.56 -2.59
N GLU A 21 2.29 1.84 -2.93
CA GLU A 21 3.56 2.56 -2.74
C GLU A 21 3.94 2.70 -1.27
N ALA A 22 2.97 2.98 -0.39
CA ALA A 22 3.19 3.05 1.05
C ALA A 22 3.68 1.69 1.59
N LEU A 23 2.98 0.60 1.25
CA LEU A 23 3.37 -0.76 1.64
C LEU A 23 4.73 -1.17 1.06
N ARG A 24 5.09 -0.68 -0.13
CA ARG A 24 6.38 -0.98 -0.79
C ARG A 24 7.56 -0.28 -0.13
N ASN A 25 7.33 0.92 0.41
CA ASN A 25 8.33 1.68 1.17
C ASN A 25 8.34 1.30 2.66
N ALA A 26 7.43 0.44 3.11
CA ALA A 26 7.42 -0.07 4.47
C ALA A 26 8.75 -0.80 4.79
N PRO A 27 9.35 -0.58 5.96
CA PRO A 27 10.46 -1.41 6.42
C PRO A 27 10.03 -2.87 6.41
N LYS A 28 10.83 -3.74 5.78
CA LYS A 28 10.57 -5.14 5.39
C LYS A 28 10.00 -6.09 6.48
N ILE A 29 9.88 -5.63 7.72
CA ILE A 29 9.62 -6.45 8.90
C ILE A 29 8.27 -6.09 9.55
N GLU A 30 7.70 -4.92 9.28
CA GLU A 30 6.47 -4.49 9.95
C GLU A 30 5.53 -3.88 8.90
N GLY A 31 4.57 -4.69 8.45
CA GLY A 31 3.41 -4.18 7.71
C GLY A 31 2.69 -3.07 8.46
N TYR A 32 1.73 -2.43 7.82
CA TYR A 32 1.00 -1.32 8.42
C TYR A 32 -0.35 -1.76 8.98
N THR A 33 -0.74 -1.18 10.12
CA THR A 33 -2.13 -1.26 10.57
C THR A 33 -3.04 -0.44 9.65
N ILE A 34 -4.34 -0.76 9.62
CA ILE A 34 -5.35 0.04 8.91
C ILE A 34 -5.29 1.51 9.36
N LYS A 35 -5.06 1.75 10.66
CA LYS A 35 -4.96 3.09 11.22
C LYS A 35 -3.79 3.87 10.63
N GLN A 36 -2.60 3.27 10.61
CA GLN A 36 -1.42 3.90 10.00
C GLN A 36 -1.61 4.15 8.50
N LEU A 37 -2.23 3.22 7.78
CA LEU A 37 -2.52 3.41 6.35
C LEU A 37 -3.52 4.55 6.13
N ALA A 38 -4.54 4.67 6.97
CA ALA A 38 -5.49 5.78 6.92
C ALA A 38 -4.79 7.12 7.14
N GLU A 39 -3.86 7.18 8.12
CA GLU A 39 -3.05 8.37 8.40
C GLU A 39 -2.09 8.71 7.24
N ILE A 40 -1.40 7.73 6.66
CA ILE A 40 -0.45 7.92 5.54
C ILE A 40 -1.18 8.37 4.27
N THR A 41 -2.32 7.76 3.98
CA THR A 41 -3.11 8.06 2.77
C THR A 41 -4.00 9.29 2.94
N GLY A 42 -4.19 9.77 4.17
CA GLY A 42 -5.14 10.83 4.50
C GLY A 42 -6.60 10.42 4.24
N THR A 43 -6.89 9.12 4.27
CA THR A 43 -8.22 8.58 3.93
C THR A 43 -8.99 8.15 5.17
N PRO A 44 -10.33 8.20 5.15
CA PRO A 44 -11.14 7.72 6.26
C PRO A 44 -10.92 6.23 6.48
N TRP A 45 -10.82 5.82 7.75
CA TRP A 45 -10.66 4.42 8.15
C TRP A 45 -11.58 3.41 7.44
N PRO A 46 -12.90 3.65 7.27
CA PRO A 46 -13.76 2.72 6.54
C PRO A 46 -13.40 2.60 5.05
N THR A 47 -12.96 3.68 4.43
CA THR A 47 -12.48 3.68 3.03
C THR A 47 -11.18 2.91 2.92
N THR A 48 -10.20 3.17 3.79
CA THR A 48 -8.92 2.43 3.82
C THR A 48 -9.16 0.94 4.02
N ARG A 49 -10.04 0.57 4.95
CA ARG A 49 -10.41 -0.82 5.21
C ARG A 49 -10.99 -1.49 3.97
N TRP A 50 -11.96 -0.86 3.31
CA TRP A 50 -12.58 -1.42 2.10
C TRP A 50 -11.57 -1.67 0.99
N HIS A 51 -10.65 -0.71 0.75
CA HIS A 51 -9.58 -0.89 -0.24
C HIS A 51 -8.61 -2.00 0.15
N LEU A 52 -8.29 -2.17 1.43
CA LEU A 52 -7.45 -3.28 1.90
C LEU A 52 -8.12 -4.64 1.69
N GLU A 53 -9.40 -4.78 2.02
CA GLU A 53 -10.16 -6.01 1.78
C GLU A 53 -10.21 -6.34 0.27
N LEU A 54 -10.33 -5.32 -0.59
CA LEU A 54 -10.28 -5.50 -2.04
C LEU A 54 -8.90 -5.94 -2.55
N LEU A 55 -7.82 -5.33 -2.06
CA LEU A 55 -6.45 -5.68 -2.43
C LEU A 55 -6.07 -7.07 -1.93
N GLU A 56 -6.57 -7.46 -0.76
CA GLU A 56 -6.40 -8.78 -0.18
C GLU A 56 -7.15 -9.85 -1.00
N ALA A 57 -8.41 -9.59 -1.36
CA ALA A 57 -9.19 -10.47 -2.23
C ALA A 57 -8.55 -10.65 -3.61
N ARG A 58 -7.86 -9.62 -4.12
CA ARG A 58 -7.06 -9.67 -5.35
C ARG A 58 -5.72 -10.41 -5.19
N GLY A 59 -5.33 -10.73 -3.96
CA GLY A 59 -4.05 -11.38 -3.64
C GLY A 59 -2.84 -10.47 -3.85
N ALA A 60 -3.03 -9.15 -3.84
CA ALA A 60 -1.96 -8.16 -3.95
C ALA A 60 -1.28 -7.90 -2.60
N ILE A 61 -2.04 -7.98 -1.51
CA ILE A 61 -1.56 -7.83 -0.14
C ILE A 61 -1.92 -9.07 0.69
N GLU A 62 -1.25 -9.23 1.82
CA GLU A 62 -1.49 -10.27 2.80
C GLU A 62 -1.46 -9.66 4.19
N HIS A 63 -2.35 -10.14 5.07
CA HIS A 63 -2.39 -9.73 6.47
C HIS A 63 -1.77 -10.78 7.37
N PHE A 64 -1.20 -10.32 8.48
CA PHE A 64 -0.75 -11.15 9.58
C PHE A 64 -1.23 -10.53 10.89
N GLU A 65 -1.57 -11.40 11.83
CA GLU A 65 -2.07 -10.99 13.14
C GLU A 65 -0.92 -10.94 14.13
N VAL A 66 -0.70 -9.76 14.72
CA VAL A 66 0.26 -9.57 15.80
C VAL A 66 -0.54 -9.20 17.05
N GLY A 67 -0.78 -10.21 17.90
CA GLY A 67 -1.63 -10.08 19.07
C GLY A 67 -3.08 -9.78 18.69
N ARG A 68 -3.55 -8.56 18.98
CA ARG A 68 -4.90 -8.07 18.62
C ARG A 68 -4.92 -7.16 17.38
N ALA A 69 -3.76 -6.89 16.78
CA ALA A 69 -3.64 -5.99 15.64
C ALA A 69 -3.48 -6.78 14.34
N LYS A 70 -4.21 -6.36 13.29
CA LYS A 70 -3.99 -6.83 11.92
C LYS A 70 -2.98 -5.91 11.23
N LEU A 71 -1.87 -6.49 10.80
CA LEU A 71 -0.85 -5.82 10.01
C LEU A 71 -0.96 -6.27 8.57
N TYR A 72 -0.99 -5.31 7.66
CA TYR A 72 -1.10 -5.53 6.22
C TYR A 72 0.26 -5.30 5.58
N SER A 73 0.68 -6.22 4.72
CA SER A 73 1.92 -6.12 3.96
C SER A 73 1.68 -6.49 2.51
N LEU A 74 2.53 -5.99 1.61
CA LEU A 74 2.52 -6.44 0.22
C LEU A 74 2.87 -7.92 0.17
N ARG A 75 2.06 -8.68 -0.57
CA ARG A 75 2.35 -10.07 -0.88
C ARG A 75 3.64 -10.12 -1.68
N LYS A 76 4.70 -10.64 -1.08
CA LYS A 76 5.94 -10.87 -1.82
C LYS A 76 5.62 -11.93 -2.88
N LYS A 77 5.52 -11.50 -4.15
CA LYS A 77 5.60 -12.44 -5.27
C LYS A 77 6.93 -13.18 -5.11
N SER A 78 6.84 -14.43 -4.65
CA SER A 78 7.98 -15.33 -4.59
C SER A 78 8.57 -15.35 -5.99
N LYS A 79 9.75 -14.74 -6.12
CA LYS A 79 10.46 -14.60 -7.39
C LYS A 79 10.92 -16.02 -7.74
N LYS A 80 10.12 -16.73 -8.54
CA LYS A 80 10.50 -18.02 -9.11
C LYS A 80 11.41 -17.78 -10.31
#